data_AF-A0A954L8W7-F1
#
_entry.id   AF-A0A954L8W7-F1
#
_cell.length_a   1.000
_cell.length_b   1.000
_cell.length_c   1.000
_cell.angle_alpha   90.00
_cell.angle_beta   90.00
_cell.angle_gamma   90.00
#
_symmetry.space_group_name_H-M   'P 1'
#
loop_
_entity.id
_entity.type
_entity.pdbx_description
1 polymer ?
#
loop_
_entity_poly.entity_id
_entity_poly.type
_entity_poly.pdbx_seq_one_letter_code
_entity_poly.pdbx_strand_id
1 'polypeptide(L)'
;MKCSFRVRPMVTSRAACILCLQIVVTLPLIPGSSVQGDEIDFSRDVLPLLSENCFACHGPDEQHRAADLRLDRHEDALAAIVPGAPENSELLRRILSDVPDEKMPPADSNRKLTPAQIEILRRWIQSGAKWEQHWSFDALEKPELPEPVFPEFPQHNPIDLFVQQRLRAEQLTPSPEADRRTLIRRLTLDLTGLPPAPSDVDAFLQDPSPDAYERLVDRLLQSPAYGERMAWDWMYAARYADSNGYQGDNER
;
A
#
# COMPACT_ATOMS: atom_id res chain seq x y z
N MET A 1 -50.41 20.24 -55.42
CA MET A 1 -50.14 21.20 -56.53
C MET A 1 -51.36 22.09 -56.72
N LYS A 2 -51.15 23.38 -57.02
CA LYS A 2 -52.05 24.56 -56.93
C LYS A 2 -51.87 25.31 -55.59
N CYS A 3 -50.81 26.10 -55.43
CA CYS A 3 -50.53 27.45 -55.95
C CYS A 3 -51.44 28.57 -55.42
N SER A 4 -50.77 29.48 -54.70
CA SER A 4 -50.98 30.93 -54.66
C SER A 4 -52.17 31.46 -53.85
N PHE A 5 -51.90 32.24 -52.81
CA PHE A 5 -51.88 33.71 -52.95
C PHE A 5 -51.41 34.41 -51.68
N ARG A 6 -50.89 35.60 -51.91
CA ARG A 6 -50.13 36.52 -51.07
C ARG A 6 -51.04 37.36 -50.18
N VAL A 7 -50.73 37.53 -48.89
CA VAL A 7 -51.12 38.72 -48.13
C VAL A 7 -50.00 39.12 -47.17
N ARG A 8 -49.50 40.35 -47.34
CA ARG A 8 -48.79 41.17 -46.33
C ARG A 8 -49.74 42.35 -46.01
N PRO A 9 -49.44 43.19 -45.02
CA PRO A 9 -49.04 42.95 -43.64
C PRO A 9 -50.00 43.71 -42.69
N MET A 10 -49.92 43.52 -41.38
CA MET A 10 -50.33 44.60 -40.47
C MET A 10 -49.45 44.61 -39.22
N VAL A 11 -48.70 45.69 -39.14
CA VAL A 11 -47.83 46.09 -38.05
C VAL A 11 -48.70 46.48 -36.88
N THR A 12 -48.49 45.85 -35.73
CA THR A 12 -48.71 46.51 -34.44
C THR A 12 -47.54 46.21 -33.51
N SER A 13 -46.75 47.25 -33.33
CA SER A 13 -45.69 47.39 -32.35
C SER A 13 -46.30 47.32 -30.94
N ARG A 14 -45.78 46.41 -30.11
CA ARG A 14 -45.65 46.64 -28.67
C ARG A 14 -44.31 46.08 -28.20
N ALA A 15 -43.48 47.02 -27.79
CA ALA A 15 -42.20 46.80 -27.14
C ALA A 15 -42.35 45.90 -25.90
N ALA A 16 -41.57 44.82 -25.86
CA ALA A 16 -41.23 44.13 -24.63
C ALA A 16 -39.71 44.12 -24.56
N CYS A 17 -39.17 44.98 -23.70
CA CYS A 17 -37.76 45.06 -23.36
C CYS A 17 -37.43 43.77 -22.58
N ILE A 18 -36.90 42.75 -23.28
CA ILE A 18 -36.39 41.53 -22.65
C ILE A 18 -35.02 41.89 -22.08
N LEU A 19 -34.99 42.15 -20.78
CA LEU A 19 -33.76 42.28 -20.00
C LEU A 19 -33.11 40.87 -19.95
N CYS A 20 -32.18 40.59 -20.85
CA CYS A 20 -31.33 39.39 -20.78
C CYS A 20 -30.42 39.49 -19.55
N LEU A 21 -30.87 38.93 -18.43
CA LEU A 21 -30.05 38.73 -17.25
C LEU A 21 -29.05 37.60 -17.55
N GLN A 22 -27.84 37.96 -18.01
CA GLN A 22 -26.75 36.99 -18.14
C GLN A 22 -26.27 36.58 -16.75
N ILE A 23 -26.67 35.39 -16.31
CA ILE A 23 -26.10 34.72 -15.14
C ILE A 23 -24.69 34.28 -15.53
N VAL A 24 -23.69 35.08 -15.16
CA VAL A 24 -22.28 34.68 -15.20
C VAL A 24 -22.08 33.69 -14.06
N VAL A 25 -22.09 32.39 -14.36
CA VAL A 25 -21.69 31.34 -13.43
C VAL A 25 -20.17 31.41 -13.28
N THR A 26 -19.70 32.18 -12.29
CA THR A 26 -18.31 32.13 -11.85
C THR A 26 -18.09 30.79 -11.16
N LEU A 27 -17.52 29.83 -11.89
CA LEU A 27 -17.07 28.56 -11.35
C LEU A 27 -15.98 28.86 -10.30
N PRO A 28 -16.19 28.55 -9.01
CA PRO A 28 -15.16 28.78 -8.00
C PRO A 28 -13.99 27.86 -8.31
N LEU A 29 -12.82 28.47 -8.51
CA LEU A 29 -11.55 27.77 -8.64
C LEU A 29 -11.31 27.06 -7.31
N ILE A 30 -11.56 25.74 -7.26
CA ILE A 30 -11.24 24.91 -6.10
C ILE A 30 -9.70 24.95 -5.99
N PRO A 31 -9.13 25.52 -4.92
CA PRO A 31 -7.71 25.39 -4.68
C PRO A 31 -7.41 23.90 -4.60
N GLY A 32 -6.62 23.40 -5.54
CA GLY A 32 -6.16 22.02 -5.51
C GLY A 32 -5.48 21.78 -4.17
N SER A 33 -5.97 20.80 -3.42
CA SER A 33 -5.30 20.30 -2.24
C SER A 33 -3.85 20.03 -2.63
N SER A 34 -2.94 20.84 -2.11
CA SER A 34 -1.53 20.49 -2.11
C SER A 34 -1.43 19.16 -1.39
N VAL A 35 -1.18 18.09 -2.14
CA VAL A 35 -0.64 16.87 -1.56
C VAL A 35 0.66 17.32 -0.91
N GLN A 36 0.61 17.49 0.40
CA GLN A 36 1.80 17.65 1.22
C GLN A 36 2.49 16.30 1.08
N GLY A 37 3.30 16.20 0.03
CA GLY A 37 3.94 14.95 -0.33
C GLY A 37 4.80 14.55 0.83
N ASP A 38 4.49 13.39 1.41
CA ASP A 38 5.30 12.80 2.47
C ASP A 38 6.79 12.93 2.10
N GLU A 39 7.60 13.22 3.12
CA GLU A 39 9.05 13.28 2.98
C GLU A 39 9.53 11.95 2.38
N ILE A 40 10.39 12.03 1.38
CA ILE A 40 10.90 10.84 0.69
C ILE A 40 11.80 10.09 1.67
N ASP A 41 11.40 8.86 2.00
CA ASP A 41 12.10 7.97 2.91
C ASP A 41 12.97 7.01 2.09
N PHE A 42 14.25 6.88 2.44
CA PHE A 42 15.15 6.08 1.64
C PHE A 42 14.76 4.60 1.68
N SER A 43 14.45 4.07 2.85
CA SER A 43 14.17 2.64 3.05
C SER A 43 12.83 2.21 2.44
N ARG A 44 11.80 3.07 2.54
CA ARG A 44 10.45 2.82 2.05
C ARG A 44 10.32 3.12 0.56
N ASP A 45 10.86 4.24 0.09
CA ASP A 45 10.54 4.77 -1.24
C ASP A 45 11.68 4.57 -2.26
N VAL A 46 12.95 4.58 -1.84
CA VAL A 46 14.11 4.60 -2.76
C VAL A 46 14.78 3.23 -2.88
N LEU A 47 15.06 2.58 -1.76
CA LEU A 47 15.76 1.30 -1.70
C LEU A 47 15.05 0.20 -2.51
N PRO A 48 13.70 0.06 -2.48
CA PRO A 48 13.02 -0.91 -3.34
C PRO A 48 13.25 -0.65 -4.83
N LEU A 49 13.29 0.64 -5.24
CA LEU A 49 13.52 1.01 -6.64
C LEU A 49 14.94 0.64 -7.08
N LEU A 50 15.94 0.93 -6.26
CA LEU A 50 17.34 0.57 -6.55
C LEU A 50 17.53 -0.95 -6.53
N SER A 51 16.92 -1.65 -5.57
CA SER A 51 17.01 -3.10 -5.47
C SER A 51 16.38 -3.81 -6.66
N GLU A 52 15.22 -3.37 -7.11
CA GLU A 52 14.51 -3.96 -8.24
C GLU A 52 15.20 -3.64 -9.58
N ASN A 53 15.63 -2.38 -9.76
CA ASN A 53 16.02 -1.87 -11.07
C ASN A 53 17.53 -1.77 -11.29
N CYS A 54 18.35 -1.80 -10.25
CA CYS A 54 19.79 -1.47 -10.34
C CYS A 54 20.72 -2.57 -9.80
N PHE A 55 20.40 -3.18 -8.66
CA PHE A 55 21.35 -4.05 -7.94
C PHE A 55 21.71 -5.35 -8.68
N ALA A 56 20.90 -5.78 -9.65
CA ALA A 56 21.24 -6.94 -10.47
C ALA A 56 22.55 -6.76 -11.25
N CYS A 57 22.85 -5.53 -11.69
CA CYS A 57 24.06 -5.21 -12.48
C CYS A 57 25.01 -4.25 -11.74
N HIS A 58 24.55 -3.55 -10.71
CA HIS A 58 25.33 -2.59 -9.92
C HIS A 58 25.26 -2.89 -8.42
N GLY A 59 25.17 -4.18 -8.06
CA GLY A 59 25.07 -4.64 -6.69
C GLY A 59 26.26 -5.49 -6.24
N PRO A 60 26.10 -6.34 -5.22
CA PRO A 60 27.20 -7.05 -4.59
C PRO A 60 27.86 -8.12 -5.45
N ASP A 61 27.17 -8.68 -6.44
CA ASP A 61 27.69 -9.74 -7.30
C ASP A 61 28.76 -9.22 -8.26
N GLU A 62 30.02 -9.54 -7.98
CA GLU A 62 31.19 -9.15 -8.79
C GLU A 62 31.16 -9.70 -10.21
N GLN A 63 30.57 -10.89 -10.43
CA GLN A 63 30.62 -11.55 -11.74
C GLN A 63 29.71 -10.87 -12.77
N HIS A 64 28.62 -10.26 -12.30
CA HIS A 64 27.64 -9.57 -13.14
C HIS A 64 27.74 -8.03 -13.02
N ARG A 65 28.72 -7.52 -12.27
CA ARG A 65 28.84 -6.09 -11.99
C ARG A 65 29.33 -5.31 -13.20
N ALA A 66 28.50 -4.39 -13.67
CA ALA A 66 28.85 -3.45 -14.73
C ALA A 66 29.57 -2.22 -14.16
N ALA A 67 30.62 -1.78 -14.86
CA ALA A 67 31.40 -0.58 -14.56
C ALA A 67 32.02 -0.53 -13.15
N ASP A 68 32.15 -1.69 -12.48
CA ASP A 68 32.54 -1.82 -11.06
C ASP A 68 31.77 -0.90 -10.10
N LEU A 69 30.57 -0.48 -10.49
CA LEU A 69 29.74 0.45 -9.72
C LEU A 69 28.87 -0.32 -8.71
N ARG A 70 28.88 0.15 -7.46
CA ARG A 70 28.08 -0.40 -6.36
C ARG A 70 27.03 0.60 -5.91
N LEU A 71 25.82 0.46 -6.44
CA LEU A 71 24.67 1.26 -6.03
C LEU A 71 24.02 0.74 -4.74
N ASP A 72 24.43 -0.41 -4.22
CA ASP A 72 23.96 -0.95 -2.93
C ASP A 72 24.76 -0.42 -1.73
N ARG A 73 25.81 0.36 -1.97
CA ARG A 73 26.67 0.95 -0.93
C ARG A 73 26.68 2.46 -1.08
N HIS A 74 26.38 3.18 0.00
CA HIS A 74 26.30 4.64 -0.01
C HIS A 74 27.54 5.31 -0.63
N GLU A 75 28.73 5.03 -0.11
CA GLU A 75 29.97 5.68 -0.53
C GLU A 75 30.28 5.46 -2.02
N ASP A 76 30.03 4.25 -2.51
CA ASP A 76 30.30 3.90 -3.90
C ASP A 76 29.22 4.50 -4.84
N ALA A 77 27.98 4.59 -4.37
CA ALA A 77 26.87 5.18 -5.13
C ALA A 77 27.05 6.68 -5.39
N LEU A 78 27.80 7.39 -4.54
CA LEU A 78 28.17 8.80 -4.75
C LEU A 78 29.00 9.04 -6.03
N ALA A 79 29.58 7.98 -6.63
CA ALA A 79 30.21 8.09 -7.94
C ALA A 79 29.20 8.38 -9.08
N ALA A 80 27.93 7.98 -8.89
CA ALA A 80 26.85 8.18 -9.86
C ALA A 80 25.76 9.16 -9.39
N ILE A 81 25.78 9.53 -8.11
CA ILE A 81 24.78 10.35 -7.45
C ILE A 81 25.46 11.58 -6.85
N VAL A 82 24.98 12.76 -7.20
CA VAL A 82 25.45 14.04 -6.64
C VAL A 82 24.36 14.59 -5.71
N PRO A 83 24.51 14.45 -4.38
CA PRO A 83 23.58 14.99 -3.40
C PRO A 83 23.23 16.46 -3.67
N GLY A 84 21.92 16.77 -3.71
CA GLY A 84 21.39 18.11 -3.94
C GLY A 84 21.41 18.56 -5.42
N ALA A 85 22.01 17.79 -6.32
CA ALA A 85 22.15 18.16 -7.74
C ALA A 85 21.69 17.01 -8.66
N PRO A 86 20.36 16.78 -8.78
CA PRO A 86 19.81 15.70 -9.61
C PRO A 86 20.28 15.80 -11.08
N GLU A 87 20.33 17.00 -11.65
CA GLU A 87 20.75 17.21 -13.04
C GLU A 87 22.24 16.89 -13.28
N ASN A 88 23.06 16.90 -12.23
CA ASN A 88 24.48 16.54 -12.30
C ASN A 88 24.72 15.07 -11.92
N SER A 89 23.67 14.31 -11.61
CA SER A 89 23.78 12.91 -11.22
C SER A 89 23.71 12.00 -12.44
N GLU A 90 24.78 11.24 -12.68
CA GLU A 90 24.89 10.28 -13.78
C GLU A 90 23.75 9.24 -13.75
N LEU A 91 23.31 8.84 -12.55
CA LEU A 91 22.16 7.94 -12.37
C LEU A 91 20.93 8.44 -13.11
N LEU A 92 20.51 9.69 -12.89
CA LEU A 92 19.33 10.26 -13.55
C LEU A 92 19.56 10.50 -15.03
N ARG A 93 20.77 10.94 -15.42
CA ARG A 93 21.13 11.13 -16.83
C ARG A 93 20.94 9.84 -17.62
N ARG A 94 21.37 8.70 -17.09
CA ARG A 94 21.22 7.40 -17.74
C ARG A 94 19.78 6.89 -17.72
N ILE A 95 19.05 7.09 -16.62
CA ILE A 95 17.64 6.71 -16.53
C ILE A 95 16.77 7.45 -17.56
N LEU A 96 17.11 8.72 -17.82
CA LEU A 96 16.39 9.58 -18.76
C LEU A 96 16.93 9.52 -20.19
N SER A 97 18.03 8.80 -20.44
CA SER A 97 18.63 8.73 -21.77
C SER A 97 17.74 7.93 -22.74
N ASP A 98 17.74 8.35 -24.00
CA ASP A 98 17.15 7.61 -25.11
C ASP A 98 18.19 6.91 -25.99
N VAL A 99 19.48 7.09 -25.68
CA VAL A 99 20.57 6.40 -26.38
C VAL A 99 20.66 4.96 -25.89
N PRO A 100 20.50 3.94 -26.76
CA PRO A 100 20.39 2.54 -26.34
C PRO A 100 21.52 2.04 -25.43
N ASP A 101 22.77 2.43 -25.71
CA ASP A 101 23.95 1.98 -24.96
C ASP A 101 24.21 2.78 -23.68
N GLU A 102 23.51 3.91 -23.49
CA GLU A 102 23.63 4.74 -22.28
C GLU A 102 22.42 4.61 -21.35
N LYS A 103 21.27 4.18 -21.89
CA LYS A 103 20.01 4.07 -21.16
C LYS A 103 20.09 2.99 -20.09
N MET A 104 19.68 3.36 -18.89
CA MET A 104 19.55 2.43 -17.76
C MET A 104 18.10 2.41 -17.25
N PRO A 105 17.54 1.25 -16.87
CA PRO A 105 18.08 -0.09 -17.10
C PRO A 105 18.21 -0.42 -18.60
N PRO A 106 19.14 -1.31 -19.00
CA PRO A 106 19.30 -1.74 -20.38
C PRO A 106 18.02 -2.34 -20.95
N ALA A 107 17.78 -2.20 -22.25
CA ALA A 107 16.52 -2.64 -22.87
C ALA A 107 16.28 -4.16 -22.78
N ASP A 108 17.35 -4.96 -22.75
CA ASP A 108 17.34 -6.42 -22.59
C ASP A 108 17.14 -6.89 -21.14
N SER A 109 17.28 -6.00 -20.16
CA SER A 109 17.08 -6.30 -18.74
C SER A 109 15.61 -6.52 -18.35
N ASN A 110 14.66 -6.18 -19.25
CA ASN A 110 13.22 -6.17 -19.04
C ASN A 110 12.74 -5.35 -17.82
N ARG A 111 13.58 -4.45 -17.28
CA ARG A 111 13.24 -3.54 -16.17
C ARG A 111 12.99 -2.14 -16.71
N LYS A 112 12.00 -1.45 -16.14
CA LYS A 112 11.66 -0.07 -16.54
C LYS A 112 11.15 0.70 -15.34
N LEU A 113 11.69 1.89 -15.12
CA LEU A 113 11.12 2.81 -14.16
C LEU A 113 9.95 3.57 -14.78
N THR A 114 8.88 3.70 -14.01
CA THR A 114 7.76 4.58 -14.33
C THR A 114 8.13 6.04 -14.07
N PRO A 115 7.44 7.02 -14.69
CA PRO A 115 7.68 8.43 -14.42
C PRO A 115 7.59 8.80 -12.93
N ALA A 116 6.67 8.17 -12.19
CA ALA A 116 6.52 8.40 -10.75
C ALA A 116 7.76 7.91 -9.96
N GLN A 117 8.32 6.75 -10.32
CA GLN A 117 9.53 6.23 -9.68
C GLN A 117 10.76 7.08 -9.99
N ILE A 118 10.88 7.58 -11.22
CA ILE A 118 11.95 8.52 -11.60
C ILE A 118 11.83 9.81 -10.78
N GLU A 119 10.62 10.31 -10.57
CA GLU A 119 10.38 11.50 -9.75
C GLU A 119 10.75 11.28 -8.27
N ILE A 120 10.50 10.09 -7.71
CA ILE A 120 10.95 9.72 -6.36
C ILE A 120 12.48 9.81 -6.27
N LEU A 121 13.21 9.20 -7.22
CA LEU A 121 14.68 9.24 -7.24
C LEU A 121 15.19 10.68 -7.41
N ARG A 122 14.54 11.48 -8.27
CA ARG A 122 14.87 12.90 -8.47
C ARG A 122 14.72 13.69 -7.18
N ARG A 123 13.56 13.59 -6.51
CA ARG A 123 13.29 14.29 -5.26
C ARG A 123 14.24 13.87 -4.14
N TRP A 124 14.54 12.58 -4.03
CA TRP A 124 15.51 12.06 -3.06
C TRP A 124 16.91 12.62 -3.29
N ILE A 125 17.39 12.64 -4.55
CA ILE A 125 18.70 13.24 -4.84
C ILE A 125 18.68 14.74 -4.53
N GLN A 126 17.61 15.43 -4.93
CA GLN A 126 17.44 16.86 -4.66
C GLN A 126 17.42 17.19 -3.17
N SER A 127 16.86 16.32 -2.31
CA SER A 127 16.86 16.51 -0.86
C SER A 127 18.19 16.16 -0.19
N GLY A 128 19.22 15.82 -0.97
CA GLY A 128 20.57 15.53 -0.46
C GLY A 128 20.91 14.04 -0.45
N ALA A 129 20.13 13.18 -1.11
CA ALA A 129 20.38 11.75 -1.24
C ALA A 129 20.70 11.05 0.09
N LYS A 130 19.97 11.40 1.16
CA LYS A 130 20.19 10.84 2.50
C LYS A 130 20.07 9.32 2.42
N TRP A 131 21.11 8.64 2.90
CA TRP A 131 21.18 7.19 2.97
C TRP A 131 20.82 6.73 4.37
N GLU A 132 19.97 5.72 4.46
CA GLU A 132 19.54 5.14 5.74
C GLU A 132 20.05 3.71 5.87
N GLN A 133 20.21 3.27 7.12
CA GLN A 133 20.57 1.89 7.39
C GLN A 133 19.36 0.99 7.20
N HIS A 134 19.59 -0.31 7.25
CA HIS A 134 18.47 -1.24 7.28
C HIS A 134 17.70 -1.02 8.58
N TRP A 135 16.36 -0.93 8.49
CA TRP A 135 15.44 -0.60 9.59
C TRP A 135 15.67 -1.40 10.89
N SER A 136 16.27 -2.59 10.81
CA SER A 136 16.58 -3.44 11.98
C SER A 136 17.76 -2.93 12.82
N PHE A 137 18.56 -2.00 12.29
CA PHE A 137 19.70 -1.39 12.98
C PHE A 137 19.39 0.01 13.51
N ASP A 138 18.28 0.60 13.07
CA ASP A 138 17.83 1.87 13.60
C ASP A 138 17.23 1.69 15.00
N ALA A 139 17.44 2.68 15.86
CA ALA A 139 16.86 2.65 17.19
C ALA A 139 15.33 2.74 17.09
N LEU A 140 14.63 1.86 17.80
CA LEU A 140 13.17 1.91 17.85
C LEU A 140 12.71 3.14 18.62
N GLU A 141 12.09 4.08 17.93
CA GLU A 141 11.43 5.23 18.53
C GLU A 141 9.95 4.90 18.77
N LYS A 142 9.43 5.29 19.94
CA LYS A 142 8.01 5.09 20.25
C LYS A 142 7.20 6.19 19.53
N PRO A 143 6.32 5.83 18.58
CA PRO A 143 5.53 6.84 17.88
C PRO A 143 4.52 7.49 18.83
N GLU A 144 4.19 8.75 18.55
CA GLU A 144 3.06 9.42 19.18
C GLU A 144 1.75 8.73 18.74
N LEU A 145 0.82 8.61 19.68
CA LEU A 145 -0.46 7.96 19.40
C LEU A 145 -1.37 8.94 18.65
N PRO A 146 -1.99 8.52 17.53
CA PRO A 146 -2.98 9.34 16.84
C PRO A 146 -4.21 9.62 17.72
N GLU A 147 -4.85 10.75 17.47
CA GLU A 147 -6.14 11.06 18.09
C GLU A 147 -7.23 10.08 17.60
N PRO A 148 -8.14 9.64 18.48
CA PRO A 148 -9.27 8.78 18.10
C PRO A 148 -10.11 9.42 16.99
N VAL A 149 -10.33 8.69 15.90
CA VAL A 149 -11.17 9.15 14.78
C VAL A 149 -12.60 8.68 14.92
N PHE A 150 -12.80 7.48 15.47
CA PHE A 150 -14.12 6.88 15.65
C PHE A 150 -14.32 6.57 17.15
N PRO A 151 -14.71 7.57 17.97
CA PRO A 151 -14.83 7.42 19.42
C PRO A 151 -15.84 6.37 19.87
N GLU A 152 -16.82 6.05 19.02
CA GLU A 152 -17.85 5.06 19.26
C GLU A 152 -17.37 3.62 19.14
N PHE A 153 -16.18 3.39 18.55
CA PHE A 153 -15.62 2.06 18.42
C PHE A 153 -14.67 1.77 19.59
N PRO A 154 -14.80 0.60 20.24
CA PRO A 154 -13.90 0.20 21.31
C PRO A 154 -12.44 0.21 20.86
N GLN A 155 -11.59 0.82 21.68
CA GLN A 155 -10.13 0.80 21.54
C GLN A 155 -9.58 -0.17 22.58
N HIS A 156 -9.23 -1.37 22.15
CA HIS A 156 -8.68 -2.41 23.03
C HIS A 156 -7.19 -2.19 23.27
N ASN A 157 -6.48 -1.66 22.28
CA ASN A 157 -5.05 -1.37 22.40
C ASN A 157 -4.63 -0.18 21.50
N PRO A 158 -3.42 0.38 21.70
CA PRO A 158 -2.97 1.56 20.94
C PRO A 158 -2.87 1.37 19.42
N ILE A 159 -2.78 0.13 18.91
CA ILE A 159 -2.73 -0.15 17.47
C ILE A 159 -4.06 0.24 16.81
N ASP A 160 -5.18 0.14 17.53
CA ASP A 160 -6.50 0.49 17.02
C ASP A 160 -6.57 1.95 16.56
N LEU A 161 -5.84 2.86 17.21
CA LEU A 161 -5.77 4.28 16.83
C LEU A 161 -5.13 4.47 15.44
N PHE A 162 -4.05 3.75 15.16
CA PHE A 162 -3.39 3.78 13.85
C PHE A 162 -4.27 3.15 12.77
N VAL A 163 -4.99 2.07 13.08
CA VAL A 163 -5.94 1.44 12.16
C VAL A 163 -7.09 2.41 11.84
N GLN A 164 -7.65 3.08 12.85
CA GLN A 164 -8.70 4.07 12.67
C GLN A 164 -8.24 5.24 11.78
N GLN A 165 -7.00 5.71 11.96
CA GLN A 165 -6.43 6.76 11.12
C GLN A 165 -6.34 6.32 9.65
N ARG A 166 -5.89 5.08 9.39
CA ARG A 166 -5.85 4.54 8.02
C ARG A 166 -7.23 4.38 7.42
N LEU A 167 -8.19 3.83 8.17
CA LEU A 167 -9.58 3.69 7.73
C LEU A 167 -10.16 5.05 7.30
N ARG A 168 -9.92 6.11 8.08
CA ARG A 168 -10.34 7.47 7.74
C ARG A 168 -9.75 7.96 6.42
N ALA A 169 -8.44 7.76 6.23
CA ALA A 169 -7.74 8.18 5.00
C ALA A 169 -8.31 7.47 3.77
N GLU A 170 -8.70 6.20 3.93
CA GLU A 170 -9.31 5.36 2.90
C GLU A 170 -10.83 5.54 2.78
N GLN A 171 -11.43 6.46 3.54
CA GLN A 171 -12.89 6.70 3.57
C GLN A 171 -13.70 5.45 3.96
N LEU A 172 -13.11 4.59 4.78
CA LEU A 172 -13.73 3.40 5.35
C LEU A 172 -14.15 3.65 6.81
N THR A 173 -15.23 3.00 7.22
CA THR A 173 -15.70 3.01 8.61
C THR A 173 -15.49 1.62 9.23
N PRO A 174 -15.13 1.52 10.52
CA PRO A 174 -15.02 0.23 11.16
C PRO A 174 -16.37 -0.49 11.19
N SER A 175 -16.35 -1.82 11.13
CA SER A 175 -17.56 -2.64 11.25
C SER A 175 -17.96 -2.79 12.72
N PRO A 176 -19.26 -2.92 13.04
CA PRO A 176 -19.67 -3.25 14.39
C PRO A 176 -19.08 -4.60 14.82
N GLU A 177 -18.89 -4.76 16.12
CA GLU A 177 -18.46 -6.04 16.68
C GLU A 177 -19.49 -7.14 16.37
N ALA A 178 -18.98 -8.32 16.04
CA ALA A 178 -19.83 -9.47 15.76
C ALA A 178 -20.50 -9.97 17.05
N ASP A 179 -21.65 -10.63 16.93
CA ASP A 179 -22.31 -11.23 18.08
C ASP A 179 -21.43 -12.33 18.72
N ARG A 180 -21.63 -12.58 20.03
CA ARG A 180 -20.81 -13.53 20.80
C ARG A 180 -20.76 -14.94 20.18
N ARG A 181 -21.84 -15.44 19.55
CA ARG A 181 -21.81 -16.76 18.90
C ARG A 181 -20.89 -16.76 17.68
N THR A 182 -20.95 -15.69 16.89
CA THR A 182 -20.06 -15.51 15.74
C THR A 182 -18.60 -15.36 16.19
N LEU A 183 -18.33 -14.62 17.26
CA LEU A 183 -16.97 -14.42 17.79
C LEU A 183 -16.30 -15.73 18.19
N ILE A 184 -16.92 -16.55 19.05
CA ILE A 184 -16.32 -17.83 19.46
C ILE A 184 -16.10 -18.77 18.27
N ARG A 185 -17.04 -18.80 17.31
CA ARG A 185 -16.89 -19.64 16.13
C ARG A 185 -15.70 -19.22 15.28
N ARG A 186 -15.54 -17.92 14.99
CA ARG A 186 -14.41 -17.38 14.22
C ARG A 186 -13.10 -17.66 14.94
N LEU A 187 -13.01 -17.27 16.21
CA LEU A 187 -11.79 -17.39 16.99
C LEU A 187 -11.31 -18.85 17.11
N THR A 188 -12.23 -19.79 17.36
CA THR A 188 -11.86 -21.21 17.48
C THR A 188 -11.37 -21.78 16.14
N LEU A 189 -12.04 -21.44 15.02
CA LEU A 189 -11.61 -21.87 13.70
C LEU A 189 -10.26 -21.26 13.30
N ASP A 190 -10.04 -19.99 13.60
CA ASP A 190 -8.80 -19.30 13.26
C ASP A 190 -7.61 -19.86 14.05
N LEU A 191 -7.77 -20.02 15.37
CA LEU A 191 -6.69 -20.47 16.25
C LEU A 191 -6.46 -21.99 16.18
N THR A 192 -7.50 -22.80 16.06
CA THR A 192 -7.38 -24.27 16.17
C THR A 192 -7.70 -25.02 14.89
N GLY A 193 -8.29 -24.37 13.89
CA GLY A 193 -8.81 -25.04 12.69
C GLY A 193 -10.08 -25.85 12.93
N LEU A 194 -10.61 -25.88 14.14
CA LEU A 194 -11.77 -26.69 14.54
C LEU A 194 -12.96 -25.80 14.93
N PRO A 195 -14.21 -26.25 14.73
CA PRO A 195 -15.38 -25.57 15.28
C PRO A 195 -15.40 -25.71 16.82
N PRO A 196 -15.96 -24.73 17.56
CA PRO A 196 -16.10 -24.84 19.02
C PRO A 196 -17.06 -25.96 19.41
N ALA A 197 -16.79 -26.63 20.53
CA ALA A 197 -17.75 -27.57 21.10
C ALA A 197 -19.00 -26.83 21.59
N PRO A 198 -20.20 -27.44 21.54
CA PRO A 198 -21.42 -26.80 22.05
C PRO A 198 -21.30 -26.30 23.49
N SER A 199 -20.64 -27.07 24.35
CA SER A 199 -20.38 -26.67 25.75
C SER A 199 -19.48 -25.44 25.88
N ASP A 200 -18.52 -25.25 24.98
CA ASP A 200 -17.66 -24.06 24.96
C ASP A 200 -18.44 -22.81 24.54
N VAL A 201 -19.35 -22.97 23.58
CA VAL A 201 -20.27 -21.91 23.16
C VAL A 201 -21.16 -21.50 24.33
N ASP A 202 -21.80 -22.46 25.01
CA ASP A 202 -22.67 -22.16 26.13
C ASP A 202 -21.91 -21.49 27.28
N ALA A 203 -20.71 -21.99 27.62
CA ALA A 203 -19.86 -21.39 28.65
C ALA A 203 -19.49 -19.94 28.29
N PHE A 204 -19.06 -19.68 27.05
CA PHE A 204 -18.72 -18.33 26.62
C PHE A 204 -19.93 -17.40 26.58
N LEU A 205 -21.11 -17.87 26.14
CA LEU A 205 -22.31 -17.02 26.11
C LEU A 205 -22.83 -16.65 27.49
N GLN A 206 -22.62 -17.51 28.48
CA GLN A 206 -23.09 -17.32 29.85
C GLN A 206 -22.08 -16.60 30.74
N ASP A 207 -20.83 -16.41 30.29
CA ASP A 207 -19.78 -15.73 31.05
C ASP A 207 -20.01 -14.20 31.06
N PRO A 208 -20.38 -13.60 32.22
CA PRO A 208 -20.64 -12.18 32.32
C PRO A 208 -19.37 -11.35 32.51
N SER A 209 -18.20 -12.00 32.60
CA SER A 209 -16.95 -11.32 32.91
C SER A 209 -16.59 -10.34 31.78
N PRO A 210 -16.10 -9.13 32.10
CA PRO A 210 -15.74 -8.14 31.10
C PRO A 210 -14.58 -8.59 30.20
N ASP A 211 -13.79 -9.55 30.65
CA ASP A 211 -12.63 -10.16 29.97
C ASP A 211 -12.93 -11.57 29.42
N ALA A 212 -14.21 -11.93 29.25
CA ALA A 212 -14.60 -13.27 28.81
C ALA A 212 -14.01 -13.64 27.43
N TYR A 213 -13.81 -12.66 26.55
CA TYR A 213 -13.22 -12.89 25.22
C TYR A 213 -11.72 -13.18 25.33
N GLU A 214 -10.98 -12.40 26.10
CA GLU A 214 -9.55 -12.57 26.34
C GLU A 214 -9.26 -13.92 27.01
N ARG A 215 -10.07 -14.29 28.01
CA ARG A 215 -9.97 -15.61 28.64
C ARG A 215 -10.25 -16.77 27.68
N LEU A 216 -11.15 -16.57 26.70
CA LEU A 216 -11.37 -17.53 25.63
C LEU A 216 -10.14 -17.64 24.71
N VAL A 217 -9.54 -16.50 24.32
CA VAL A 217 -8.30 -16.44 23.53
C VAL A 217 -7.20 -17.22 24.23
N ASP A 218 -6.91 -16.92 25.50
CA ASP A 218 -5.86 -17.58 26.28
C ASP A 218 -6.05 -19.09 26.36
N ARG A 219 -7.29 -19.53 26.61
CA ARG A 219 -7.63 -20.96 26.66
C ARG A 219 -7.38 -21.67 25.32
N LEU A 220 -7.72 -21.02 24.21
CA LEU A 220 -7.50 -21.59 22.87
C LEU A 220 -6.01 -21.65 22.53
N LEU A 221 -5.25 -20.59 22.82
CA LEU A 221 -3.79 -20.55 22.63
C LEU A 221 -3.05 -21.59 23.47
N GLN A 222 -3.56 -21.93 24.66
CA GLN A 222 -3.01 -22.98 25.52
C GLN A 222 -3.41 -24.41 25.09
N SER A 223 -4.32 -24.57 24.12
CA SER A 223 -4.79 -25.88 23.70
C SER A 223 -3.79 -26.60 22.79
N PRO A 224 -3.70 -27.95 22.85
CA PRO A 224 -2.90 -28.72 21.88
C PRO A 224 -3.30 -28.45 20.43
N ALA A 225 -4.60 -28.24 20.17
CA ALA A 225 -5.13 -27.98 18.84
C ALA A 225 -4.59 -26.68 18.22
N TYR A 226 -4.27 -25.66 19.03
CA TYR A 226 -3.55 -24.48 18.53
C TYR A 226 -2.14 -24.84 18.05
N GLY A 227 -1.41 -25.64 18.82
CA GLY A 227 -0.09 -26.14 18.43
C GLY A 227 -0.13 -26.98 17.14
N GLU A 228 -1.12 -27.86 17.02
CA GLU A 228 -1.38 -28.66 15.81
C GLU A 228 -1.67 -27.77 14.60
N ARG A 229 -2.52 -26.74 14.77
CA ARG A 229 -2.84 -25.76 13.72
C ARG A 229 -1.61 -25.00 13.25
N MET A 230 -0.76 -24.52 14.17
CA MET A 230 0.46 -23.79 13.86
C MET A 230 1.53 -24.68 13.20
N ALA A 231 1.56 -25.98 13.54
CA ALA A 231 2.49 -26.93 12.92
C ALA A 231 2.15 -27.21 11.45
N TRP A 232 0.90 -27.00 11.02
CA TRP A 232 0.44 -27.36 9.68
C TRP A 232 1.24 -26.68 8.55
N ASP A 233 1.53 -25.40 8.69
CA ASP A 233 2.32 -24.66 7.68
C ASP A 233 3.75 -25.19 7.58
N TRP A 234 4.33 -25.61 8.71
CA TRP A 234 5.65 -26.25 8.74
C TRP A 234 5.62 -27.65 8.14
N MET A 235 4.59 -28.44 8.43
CA MET A 235 4.39 -29.76 7.82
C MET A 235 4.22 -29.64 6.30
N TYR A 236 3.49 -28.63 5.83
CA TYR A 236 3.37 -28.33 4.42
C TYR A 236 4.72 -27.94 3.79
N ALA A 237 5.48 -27.05 4.45
CA ALA A 237 6.82 -26.65 4.00
C ALA A 237 7.79 -27.84 3.93
N ALA A 238 7.69 -28.76 4.90
CA ALA A 238 8.45 -30.00 4.95
C ALA A 238 7.96 -31.09 3.98
N ARG A 239 6.90 -30.82 3.20
CA ARG A 239 6.25 -31.79 2.31
C ARG A 239 5.81 -33.06 3.04
N TYR A 240 5.40 -32.92 4.30
CA TYR A 240 4.88 -34.02 5.09
C TYR A 240 3.63 -34.60 4.43
N ALA A 241 3.58 -35.93 4.36
CA ALA A 241 2.41 -36.69 3.97
C ALA A 241 2.34 -37.96 4.82
N ASP A 242 1.17 -38.24 5.42
CA ASP A 242 0.93 -39.48 6.17
C ASP A 242 0.95 -40.73 5.27
N SER A 243 0.75 -40.54 3.97
CA SER A 243 0.90 -41.55 2.94
C SER A 243 2.13 -41.25 2.09
N ASN A 244 2.65 -42.26 1.39
CA ASN A 244 3.81 -42.11 0.50
C ASN A 244 3.50 -41.05 -0.57
N GLY A 245 3.91 -39.80 -0.31
CA GLY A 245 3.49 -38.63 -1.07
C GLY A 245 4.09 -38.65 -2.46
N TYR A 246 3.30 -39.05 -3.45
CA TYR A 246 3.51 -38.82 -4.89
C TYR A 246 4.97 -38.86 -5.39
N GLN A 247 5.74 -39.84 -4.94
CA GLN A 247 7.07 -40.21 -5.47
C GLN A 247 7.06 -41.67 -5.94
N GLY A 248 5.95 -42.07 -6.56
CA GLY A 248 5.74 -43.42 -7.11
C GLY A 248 5.63 -43.46 -8.63
N ASP A 249 5.96 -42.39 -9.36
CA ASP A 249 6.04 -42.44 -10.82
C ASP A 249 7.42 -42.99 -11.25
N ASN A 250 7.65 -44.25 -10.89
CA ASN A 250 8.72 -45.05 -11.47
C ASN A 250 8.18 -45.61 -12.79
N GLU A 251 8.44 -44.90 -13.89
CA GLU A 251 8.69 -45.38 -15.26
C GLU A 251 8.33 -44.29 -16.30
N ARG A 252 9.37 -43.68 -16.88
CA ARG A 252 9.36 -43.19 -18.25
C ARG A 252 10.67 -43.57 -18.93
#